data_AF-B3PM72-F1
#
_entry.id   AF-B3PM72-F1
#
_cell.length_a   1.000
_cell.length_b   1.000
_cell.length_c   1.000
_cell.angle_alpha   90.00
_cell.angle_beta   90.00
_cell.angle_gamma   90.00
#
_symmetry.space_group_name_H-M   'P 1'
#
loop_
_entity.id
_entity.type
_entity.pdbx_description
1 polymer ?
#
loop_
_entity_poly.entity_id
_entity_poly.type
_entity_poly.pdbx_seq_one_letter_code
_entity_poly.pdbx_strand_id
1 'polypeptide(L)'
;MTNSSILSPQTKLILAITGLISLVIAIGGLVFTLIYKKKVLAKYRNYDEEVELEKLKIKNPNYGVILNDLKVQYRYPVPDFLVAFLTNTIYLNNYETVFVEDNADYLATSLALMASQINLALKELENFESKRACLQDQTKDLAITTTNAPLNKYDFIISFKQDQSLESLIEFYLPHLALQGMLILFFNKIKEIKALNSYLKKVSLRYETINFGQKNAILLAKDLKTEIAKN
;
A
#
# COMPACT_ATOMS: atom_id res chain seq x y z
N MET A 1 -26.04 -65.68 10.32
CA MET A 1 -25.17 -65.40 11.48
C MET A 1 -25.65 -64.11 12.11
N THR A 2 -26.45 -64.21 13.17
CA THR A 2 -27.03 -63.06 13.87
C THR A 2 -26.10 -62.65 15.01
N ASN A 3 -25.50 -61.47 14.91
CA ASN A 3 -24.64 -60.91 15.95
C ASN A 3 -25.46 -60.65 17.22
N SER A 4 -25.41 -61.58 18.17
CA SER A 4 -25.97 -61.44 19.51
C SER A 4 -25.13 -60.43 20.29
N SER A 5 -25.67 -59.24 20.51
CA SER A 5 -24.99 -58.21 21.30
C SER A 5 -24.94 -58.61 22.78
N ILE A 6 -23.77 -58.41 23.40
CA ILE A 6 -23.47 -58.78 24.81
C ILE A 6 -24.17 -57.86 25.84
N LEU A 7 -24.73 -56.72 25.41
CA LEU A 7 -25.30 -55.69 26.28
C LEU A 7 -26.84 -55.78 26.35
N SER A 8 -27.38 -55.67 27.58
CA SER A 8 -28.83 -55.65 27.80
C SER A 8 -29.49 -54.45 27.08
N PRO A 9 -30.74 -54.56 26.62
CA PRO A 9 -31.45 -53.47 25.95
C PRO A 9 -31.51 -52.17 26.77
N GLN A 10 -31.64 -52.28 28.09
CA GLN A 10 -31.64 -51.14 29.01
C GLN A 10 -30.26 -50.46 29.07
N THR A 11 -29.18 -51.24 29.10
CA THR A 11 -27.80 -50.72 29.12
C THR A 11 -27.47 -49.96 27.82
N LYS A 12 -27.95 -50.45 26.67
CA LYS A 12 -27.79 -49.73 25.39
C LYS A 12 -28.55 -48.41 25.36
N LEU A 13 -29.75 -48.38 25.93
CA LEU A 13 -30.59 -47.18 25.98
C LEU A 13 -29.96 -46.10 26.88
N ILE A 14 -29.45 -46.50 28.05
CA ILE A 14 -28.73 -45.59 28.95
C ILE A 14 -27.46 -45.06 28.28
N LEU A 15 -26.67 -45.92 27.62
CA LEU A 15 -25.45 -45.52 26.92
C LEU A 15 -25.73 -44.56 25.76
N ALA A 16 -26.84 -44.74 25.05
CA ALA A 16 -27.26 -43.84 23.98
C ALA A 16 -27.66 -42.46 24.54
N ILE A 17 -28.40 -42.42 25.66
CA ILE A 17 -28.80 -41.16 26.31
C ILE A 17 -27.57 -40.42 26.85
N THR A 18 -26.67 -41.09 27.56
CA THR A 18 -25.46 -40.45 28.09
C THR A 18 -24.54 -39.98 26.96
N GLY A 19 -24.38 -40.79 25.91
CA GLY A 19 -23.65 -40.41 24.70
C GLY A 19 -24.21 -39.14 24.04
N LEU A 20 -25.53 -39.07 23.89
CA LEU A 20 -26.21 -37.88 23.33
C LEU A 20 -25.99 -36.64 24.20
N ILE A 21 -26.11 -36.76 25.53
CA ILE A 21 -25.88 -35.65 26.46
C ILE A 21 -24.44 -35.14 26.37
N SER A 22 -23.45 -36.05 26.39
CA SER A 22 -22.05 -35.65 26.23
C SER A 22 -21.76 -34.98 24.89
N LEU A 23 -22.42 -35.40 23.81
CA LEU A 23 -22.30 -34.77 22.49
C LEU A 23 -22.87 -33.34 22.50
N VAL A 24 -24.03 -33.13 23.13
CA VAL A 24 -24.64 -31.80 23.26
C VAL A 24 -23.74 -30.87 24.07
N ILE A 25 -23.15 -31.34 25.16
CA ILE A 25 -22.20 -30.56 25.97
C ILE A 25 -20.95 -30.22 25.15
N ALA A 26 -20.41 -31.16 24.39
CA ALA A 26 -19.23 -30.93 23.55
C ALA A 26 -19.50 -29.90 22.44
N ILE A 27 -20.65 -30.00 21.76
CA ILE A 27 -21.07 -29.04 20.72
C ILE A 27 -21.31 -27.67 21.36
N GLY A 28 -22.01 -27.61 22.49
CA GLY A 28 -22.28 -26.37 23.22
C GLY A 28 -21.00 -25.67 23.66
N GLY A 29 -20.03 -26.42 24.21
CA GLY A 29 -18.71 -25.91 24.56
C GLY A 29 -17.97 -25.34 23.35
N LEU A 30 -17.97 -26.06 22.23
CA LEU A 30 -17.30 -25.62 21.00
C LEU A 30 -17.91 -24.32 20.45
N VAL A 31 -19.25 -24.23 20.39
CA VAL A 31 -19.96 -23.01 19.95
C VAL A 31 -19.64 -21.84 20.89
N PHE A 32 -19.67 -22.05 22.20
CA PHE A 32 -19.34 -21.03 23.17
C PHE A 32 -17.90 -20.52 23.02
N THR A 33 -16.93 -21.43 22.84
CA THR A 33 -15.52 -21.07 22.59
C THR A 33 -15.36 -20.25 21.31
N LEU A 34 -16.04 -20.61 20.22
CA LEU A 34 -15.97 -19.85 18.97
C LEU A 34 -16.54 -18.43 19.12
N ILE A 35 -17.69 -18.28 19.81
CA ILE A 35 -18.30 -16.97 20.07
C ILE A 35 -17.39 -16.13 20.95
N TYR A 36 -16.87 -16.70 22.05
CA TYR A 36 -15.98 -16.02 22.97
C TYR A 36 -14.68 -15.59 22.30
N LYS A 37 -14.04 -16.49 21.53
CA LYS A 37 -12.84 -16.19 20.74
C LYS A 37 -13.09 -15.05 19.75
N LYS A 38 -14.22 -15.05 19.05
CA LYS A 38 -14.58 -13.97 18.11
C LYS A 38 -14.72 -12.62 18.82
N LYS A 39 -15.36 -12.61 20.01
CA LYS A 39 -15.55 -11.39 20.81
C LYS A 39 -14.23 -10.85 21.38
N VAL A 40 -13.36 -11.74 21.85
CA VAL A 40 -12.02 -11.40 22.37
C VAL A 40 -11.14 -10.86 21.24
N LEU A 41 -11.05 -11.56 20.11
CA LEU A 41 -10.27 -11.12 18.96
C LEU A 41 -10.75 -9.75 18.45
N ALA A 42 -12.06 -9.52 18.36
CA ALA A 42 -12.60 -8.21 17.96
C ALA A 42 -12.19 -7.08 18.93
N LYS A 43 -12.17 -7.35 20.25
CA LYS A 43 -11.81 -6.36 21.26
C LYS A 43 -10.32 -5.99 21.22
N TYR A 44 -9.44 -6.99 21.15
CA TYR A 44 -7.98 -6.76 21.13
C TYR A 44 -7.50 -6.20 19.79
N ARG A 45 -8.10 -6.67 18.69
CA ARG A 45 -7.81 -6.13 17.35
C ARG A 45 -8.13 -4.64 17.26
N ASN A 46 -9.25 -4.19 17.81
CA ASN A 46 -9.58 -2.76 17.83
C ASN A 46 -8.59 -1.94 18.66
N TYR A 47 -8.12 -2.45 19.79
CA TYR A 47 -7.14 -1.74 20.62
C TYR A 47 -5.79 -1.61 19.92
N ASP A 48 -5.29 -2.70 19.35
CA ASP A 48 -4.02 -2.69 18.62
C ASP A 48 -4.11 -1.81 17.35
N GLU A 49 -5.25 -1.86 16.64
CA GLU A 49 -5.52 -0.98 15.49
C GLU A 49 -5.60 0.50 15.90
N GLU A 50 -6.23 0.83 17.03
CA GLU A 50 -6.28 2.21 17.56
C GLU A 50 -4.89 2.72 17.92
N VAL A 51 -4.09 1.92 18.63
CA VAL A 51 -2.72 2.28 19.01
C VAL A 51 -1.82 2.44 17.78
N GLU A 52 -1.95 1.56 16.77
CA GLU A 52 -1.23 1.71 15.51
C GLU A 52 -1.68 2.96 14.75
N LEU A 53 -2.98 3.23 14.71
CA LEU A 53 -3.52 4.40 14.05
C LEU A 53 -3.07 5.71 14.72
N GLU A 54 -2.97 5.74 16.04
CA GLU A 54 -2.37 6.87 16.77
C GLU A 54 -0.89 7.05 16.43
N LYS A 55 -0.10 5.97 16.38
CA LYS A 55 1.30 6.03 15.94
C LYS A 55 1.43 6.56 14.51
N LEU A 56 0.52 6.18 13.62
CA LEU A 56 0.48 6.67 12.24
C LEU A 56 0.16 8.16 12.18
N LYS A 57 -0.80 8.63 12.98
CA LYS A 57 -1.15 10.07 13.08
C LYS A 57 -0.02 10.92 13.66
N ILE A 58 0.78 10.38 14.58
CA ILE A 58 1.95 11.08 15.12
C ILE A 58 3.01 11.26 14.03
N LYS A 59 3.24 10.24 13.18
CA LYS A 59 4.23 10.30 12.10
C LYS A 59 3.75 11.11 10.90
N ASN A 60 2.50 10.92 10.49
CA ASN A 60 1.85 11.65 9.41
C ASN A 60 0.70 12.49 9.98
N PRO A 61 0.88 13.82 10.17
CA PRO A 61 -0.19 14.69 10.66
C PRO A 61 -1.39 14.76 9.71
N ASN A 62 -1.19 14.40 8.44
CA ASN A 62 -2.22 14.35 7.39
C ASN A 62 -2.81 12.93 7.20
N TYR A 63 -2.62 12.02 8.16
CA TYR A 63 -3.15 10.66 8.07
C TYR A 63 -4.68 10.68 7.99
N GLY A 64 -5.23 10.11 6.91
CA GLY A 64 -6.67 10.02 6.69
C GLY A 64 -7.34 11.31 6.19
N VAL A 65 -6.56 12.35 5.86
CA VAL A 65 -7.07 13.58 5.25
C VAL A 65 -7.43 13.33 3.79
N ILE A 66 -8.60 13.84 3.37
CA ILE A 66 -9.07 13.79 1.98
C ILE A 66 -9.21 15.22 1.46
N LEU A 67 -8.59 15.51 0.31
CA LEU A 67 -8.59 16.84 -0.31
C LEU A 67 -9.84 17.04 -1.19
N ASN A 68 -11.03 17.10 -0.58
CA ASN A 68 -12.29 17.21 -1.31
C ASN A 68 -12.38 18.47 -2.17
N ASP A 69 -11.95 19.62 -1.64
CA ASP A 69 -12.01 20.90 -2.36
C ASP A 69 -11.05 20.93 -3.56
N LEU A 70 -9.90 20.24 -3.43
CA LEU A 70 -8.95 20.12 -4.53
C LEU A 70 -9.55 19.32 -5.68
N LYS A 71 -10.24 18.20 -5.41
CA LYS A 71 -10.78 17.32 -6.46
C LYS A 71 -11.73 18.01 -7.42
N VAL A 72 -12.52 18.97 -6.93
CA VAL A 72 -13.51 19.69 -7.76
C VAL A 72 -12.83 20.45 -8.92
N GLN A 73 -11.54 20.77 -8.77
CA GLN A 73 -10.74 21.46 -9.79
C GLN A 73 -10.23 20.52 -10.90
N TYR A 74 -10.46 19.20 -10.79
CA TYR A 74 -9.91 18.19 -11.70
C TYR A 74 -11.00 17.32 -12.32
N ARG A 75 -10.91 17.12 -13.63
CA ARG A 75 -11.82 16.24 -14.36
C ARG A 75 -11.62 14.76 -14.00
N TYR A 76 -10.39 14.36 -13.74
CA TYR A 76 -9.99 12.98 -13.47
C TYR A 76 -9.03 12.91 -12.27
N PRO A 77 -9.50 13.17 -11.04
CA PRO A 77 -8.65 13.11 -9.86
C PRO A 77 -8.15 11.68 -9.61
N VAL A 78 -6.93 11.59 -9.07
CA VAL A 78 -6.36 10.32 -8.61
C VAL A 78 -7.15 9.82 -7.40
N PRO A 79 -7.41 8.50 -7.25
CA PRO A 79 -8.16 7.97 -6.11
C PRO A 79 -7.54 8.34 -4.75
N ASP A 80 -8.38 8.67 -3.76
CA ASP A 80 -7.94 9.03 -2.40
C ASP A 80 -7.05 8.00 -1.76
N PHE A 81 -7.40 6.73 -1.93
CA PHE A 81 -6.64 5.64 -1.35
C PHE A 81 -5.20 5.61 -1.88
N LEU A 82 -5.00 5.91 -3.18
CA LEU A 82 -3.66 6.00 -3.76
C LEU A 82 -2.92 7.22 -3.21
N VAL A 83 -3.58 8.37 -3.17
CA VAL A 83 -3.02 9.61 -2.62
C VAL A 83 -2.58 9.42 -1.17
N ALA A 84 -3.44 8.85 -0.31
CA ALA A 84 -3.13 8.53 1.08
C ALA A 84 -2.01 7.49 1.23
N PHE A 85 -2.01 6.45 0.38
CA PHE A 85 -0.95 5.44 0.38
C PHE A 85 0.43 6.07 0.10
N LEU A 86 0.52 6.95 -0.90
CA LEU A 86 1.76 7.61 -1.28
C LEU A 86 2.24 8.57 -0.20
N THR A 87 1.35 9.41 0.35
CA THR A 87 1.68 10.31 1.47
C THR A 87 2.17 9.53 2.69
N ASN A 88 1.46 8.46 3.07
CA ASN A 88 1.88 7.61 4.19
C ASN A 88 3.25 6.97 3.93
N THR A 89 3.50 6.53 2.70
CA THR A 89 4.78 5.94 2.31
C THR A 89 5.92 6.94 2.49
N ILE A 90 5.71 8.20 2.11
CA ILE A 90 6.69 9.28 2.31
C ILE A 90 7.01 9.46 3.79
N TYR A 91 5.99 9.64 4.64
CA TYR A 91 6.20 9.87 6.08
C TYR A 91 6.79 8.65 6.79
N LEU A 92 6.37 7.44 6.46
CA LEU A 92 6.82 6.23 7.15
C LEU A 92 8.28 5.89 6.84
N ASN A 93 8.76 6.26 5.66
CA ASN A 93 10.13 6.01 5.22
C ASN A 93 11.04 7.25 5.33
N ASN A 94 10.52 8.39 5.82
CA ASN A 94 11.23 9.67 5.88
C ASN A 94 11.85 10.09 4.54
N TYR A 95 11.10 9.95 3.45
CA TYR A 95 11.59 10.37 2.13
C TYR A 95 11.60 11.89 2.02
N GLU A 96 12.73 12.46 1.61
CA GLU A 96 12.90 13.91 1.51
C GLU A 96 12.81 14.39 0.06
N THR A 97 13.24 13.55 -0.90
CA THR A 97 13.27 13.91 -2.32
C THR A 97 12.32 13.06 -3.13
N VAL A 98 11.29 13.68 -3.70
CA VAL A 98 10.21 12.98 -4.41
C VAL A 98 10.12 13.49 -5.84
N PHE A 99 10.17 12.58 -6.82
CA PHE A 99 9.89 12.88 -8.22
C PHE A 99 8.53 12.33 -8.63
N VAL A 100 7.69 13.17 -9.24
CA VAL A 100 6.36 12.80 -9.72
C VAL A 100 6.20 13.15 -11.18
N GLU A 101 5.90 12.13 -11.99
CA GLU A 101 5.39 12.31 -13.35
C GLU A 101 3.90 11.95 -13.39
N ASP A 102 3.08 13.00 -13.28
CA ASP A 102 1.62 12.94 -13.32
C ASP A 102 1.10 13.51 -14.66
N ASN A 103 -0.07 13.05 -15.08
CA ASN A 103 -0.72 13.49 -16.33
C ASN A 103 -1.47 14.81 -16.17
N ALA A 104 -1.94 15.12 -14.96
CA ALA A 104 -2.87 16.22 -14.72
C ALA A 104 -2.55 17.01 -13.44
N ASP A 105 -1.30 16.96 -12.96
CA ASP A 105 -0.77 17.65 -11.77
C ASP A 105 -1.51 17.45 -10.42
N TYR A 106 -2.64 16.75 -10.39
CA TYR A 106 -3.43 16.50 -9.18
C TYR A 106 -2.63 15.78 -8.10
N LEU A 107 -1.89 14.71 -8.46
CA LEU A 107 -1.08 13.98 -7.49
C LEU A 107 0.04 14.87 -6.97
N ALA A 108 0.73 15.58 -7.86
CA ALA A 108 1.81 16.48 -7.48
C ALA A 108 1.29 17.55 -6.50
N THR A 109 0.15 18.16 -6.80
CA THR A 109 -0.52 19.12 -5.93
C THR A 109 -0.97 18.50 -4.60
N SER A 110 -1.50 17.28 -4.63
CA SER A 110 -1.94 16.59 -3.43
C SER A 110 -0.78 16.26 -2.49
N LEU A 111 0.34 15.77 -3.04
CA LEU A 111 1.55 15.48 -2.29
C LEU A 111 2.21 16.76 -1.76
N ALA A 112 2.24 17.82 -2.56
CA ALA A 112 2.67 19.15 -2.12
C ALA A 112 1.91 19.64 -0.87
N LEU A 113 0.58 19.49 -0.86
CA LEU A 113 -0.24 19.92 0.28
C LEU A 113 -0.10 19.02 1.51
N MET A 114 0.02 17.71 1.32
CA MET A 114 -0.02 16.76 2.45
C MET A 114 1.35 16.31 2.94
N ALA A 115 2.42 16.50 2.19
CA ALA A 115 3.78 16.09 2.57
C ALA A 115 4.66 17.33 2.65
N SER A 116 4.37 18.21 3.60
CA SER A 116 4.94 19.57 3.69
C SER A 116 6.46 19.66 3.88
N GLN A 117 7.16 18.55 4.08
CA GLN A 117 8.60 18.48 4.34
C GLN A 117 9.42 17.91 3.17
N ILE A 118 8.81 17.72 2.00
CA ILE A 118 9.51 17.14 0.84
C ILE A 118 10.00 18.19 -0.14
N ASN A 119 11.12 17.89 -0.79
CA ASN A 119 11.54 18.48 -2.05
C ASN A 119 10.83 17.75 -3.19
N LEU A 120 9.80 18.39 -3.74
CA LEU A 120 9.00 17.82 -4.82
C LEU A 120 9.55 18.27 -6.17
N ALA A 121 10.04 17.32 -6.96
CA ALA A 121 10.33 17.51 -8.36
C ALA A 121 9.18 16.99 -9.21
N LEU A 122 8.72 17.79 -10.17
CA LEU A 122 7.72 17.35 -11.14
C LEU A 122 8.19 17.58 -12.57
N LYS A 123 7.71 16.72 -13.47
CA LYS A 123 7.84 16.98 -14.89
C LYS A 123 7.05 18.22 -15.27
N GLU A 124 7.63 19.12 -16.04
CA GLU A 124 6.98 20.36 -16.47
C GLU A 124 5.61 20.07 -17.11
N LEU A 125 4.56 20.68 -16.57
CA LEU A 125 3.18 20.61 -17.06
C LEU A 125 2.71 22.04 -17.32
N GLU A 126 2.12 22.28 -18.49
CA GLU A 126 1.76 23.63 -18.97
C GLU A 126 0.93 24.47 -17.99
N ASN A 127 0.16 23.84 -17.10
CA ASN A 127 -0.75 24.51 -16.15
C ASN A 127 -0.29 24.47 -14.68
N PHE A 128 0.88 23.91 -14.38
CA PHE A 128 1.29 23.77 -12.98
C PHE A 128 1.70 25.10 -12.34
N GLU A 129 2.41 25.97 -13.08
CA GLU A 129 2.94 27.23 -12.52
C GLU A 129 1.84 28.18 -12.03
N SER A 130 0.68 28.21 -12.68
CA SER A 130 -0.45 29.04 -12.22
C SER A 130 -1.07 28.53 -10.92
N LYS A 131 -1.07 27.21 -10.69
CA LYS A 131 -1.53 26.59 -9.44
C LYS A 131 -0.46 26.67 -8.34
N ARG A 132 0.82 26.61 -8.70
CA ARG A 132 1.96 26.69 -7.79
C ARG A 132 1.93 27.96 -6.95
N ALA A 133 1.58 29.11 -7.54
CA ALA A 133 1.45 30.37 -6.82
C ALA A 133 0.38 30.32 -5.72
N CYS A 134 -0.74 29.62 -5.97
CA CYS A 134 -1.79 29.41 -4.96
C CYS A 134 -1.33 28.45 -3.85
N LEU A 135 -0.56 27.41 -4.19
CA LEU A 135 -0.03 26.46 -3.22
C LEU A 135 1.03 27.08 -2.30
N GLN A 136 1.92 27.92 -2.83
CA GLN A 136 2.97 28.58 -2.04
C GLN A 136 2.41 29.50 -0.94
N ASP A 137 1.23 30.09 -1.16
CA ASP A 137 0.54 30.88 -0.13
C ASP A 137 0.00 29.99 1.02
N GLN A 138 -0.37 28.75 0.70
CA GLN A 138 -0.91 27.77 1.66
C GLN A 138 0.17 26.93 2.34
N THR A 139 1.33 26.73 1.71
CA THR A 139 2.43 25.88 2.19
C THR A 139 3.75 26.66 2.22
N LYS A 140 4.00 27.39 3.31
CA LYS A 140 5.18 28.28 3.44
C LYS A 140 6.54 27.61 3.34
N ASP A 141 6.63 26.30 3.55
CA ASP A 141 7.89 25.55 3.63
C ASP A 141 8.13 24.58 2.46
N LEU A 142 7.28 24.59 1.43
CA LEU A 142 7.35 23.59 0.36
C LEU A 142 8.28 24.01 -0.78
N ALA A 143 9.36 23.26 -0.99
CA ALA A 143 10.26 23.40 -2.13
C ALA A 143 9.75 22.57 -3.32
N ILE A 144 9.02 23.21 -4.24
CA ILE A 144 8.62 22.60 -5.50
C ILE A 144 9.57 23.03 -6.63
N THR A 145 10.09 22.07 -7.38
CA THR A 145 10.92 22.29 -8.58
C THR A 145 10.29 21.64 -9.81
N THR A 146 10.16 22.37 -10.90
CA THR A 146 9.81 21.84 -12.22
C THR A 146 11.08 21.43 -12.96
N THR A 147 11.06 20.28 -13.63
CA THR A 147 12.20 19.78 -14.40
C THR A 147 11.74 19.01 -15.64
N ASN A 148 12.55 19.03 -16.70
CA ASN A 148 12.30 18.26 -17.92
C ASN A 148 12.87 16.83 -17.87
N ALA A 149 13.70 16.52 -16.87
CA ALA A 149 14.24 15.19 -16.62
C ALA A 149 14.55 14.98 -15.13
N PRO A 150 14.54 13.74 -14.61
CA PRO A 150 15.04 13.46 -13.28
C PRO A 150 16.56 13.67 -13.29
N LEU A 151 17.04 14.86 -12.95
CA LEU A 151 18.48 15.15 -12.95
C LEU A 151 19.17 14.73 -11.64
N ASN A 152 18.39 14.40 -10.60
CA ASN A 152 18.88 14.13 -9.25
C ASN A 152 18.61 12.69 -8.80
N LYS A 153 19.22 12.32 -7.67
CA LYS A 153 18.83 11.14 -6.92
C LYS A 153 17.58 11.47 -6.10
N TYR A 154 16.57 10.62 -6.21
CA TYR A 154 15.31 10.73 -5.50
C TYR A 154 15.08 9.53 -4.59
N ASP A 155 14.57 9.78 -3.40
CA ASP A 155 14.15 8.74 -2.45
C ASP A 155 12.85 8.07 -2.92
N PHE A 156 12.00 8.83 -3.61
CA PHE A 156 10.72 8.31 -4.09
C PHE A 156 10.42 8.80 -5.51
N ILE A 157 10.19 7.85 -6.42
CA ILE A 157 9.87 8.15 -7.82
C ILE A 157 8.51 7.55 -8.14
N ILE A 158 7.59 8.36 -8.66
CA ILE A 158 6.26 7.93 -9.08
C ILE A 158 6.05 8.35 -10.53
N SER A 159 5.76 7.39 -11.42
CA SER A 159 5.44 7.70 -12.83
C SER A 159 4.18 7.00 -13.30
N PHE A 160 3.21 7.79 -13.76
CA PHE A 160 2.01 7.32 -14.45
C PHE A 160 2.21 7.05 -15.95
N LYS A 161 3.45 7.16 -16.44
CA LYS A 161 3.80 6.96 -17.84
C LYS A 161 3.56 5.50 -18.25
N GLN A 162 2.88 5.30 -19.37
CA GLN A 162 2.47 3.99 -19.91
C GLN A 162 2.67 3.84 -21.42
N ASP A 163 3.35 4.79 -22.05
CA ASP A 163 3.71 4.80 -23.48
C ASP A 163 4.92 3.89 -23.80
N GLN A 164 5.59 3.37 -22.78
CA GLN A 164 6.79 2.53 -22.88
C GLN A 164 6.63 1.23 -22.10
N SER A 165 7.49 0.25 -22.38
CA SER A 165 7.54 -0.99 -21.60
C SER A 165 8.00 -0.73 -20.17
N LEU A 166 7.55 -1.53 -19.20
CA LEU A 166 8.02 -1.44 -17.82
C LEU A 166 9.55 -1.60 -17.71
N GLU A 167 10.15 -2.45 -18.52
CA GLU A 167 11.61 -2.62 -18.56
C GLU A 167 12.31 -1.30 -18.92
N SER A 168 11.85 -0.64 -19.99
CA SER A 168 12.39 0.65 -20.42
C SER A 168 12.19 1.75 -19.37
N LEU A 169 11.04 1.78 -18.70
CA LEU A 169 10.79 2.73 -17.62
C LEU A 169 11.71 2.48 -16.42
N ILE A 170 11.96 1.21 -16.08
CA ILE A 170 12.89 0.85 -15.01
C ILE A 170 14.30 1.26 -15.37
N GLU A 171 14.78 0.96 -16.58
CA GLU A 171 16.10 1.38 -17.06
C GLU A 171 16.26 2.91 -17.00
N PHE A 172 15.19 3.64 -17.31
CA PHE A 172 15.18 5.09 -17.26
C PHE A 172 15.25 5.64 -15.83
N TYR A 173 14.43 5.16 -14.88
CA TYR A 173 14.37 5.73 -13.52
C TYR A 173 15.38 5.15 -12.54
N LEU A 174 15.82 3.90 -12.72
CA LEU A 174 16.68 3.23 -11.75
C LEU A 174 18.01 3.97 -11.48
N PRO A 175 18.68 4.60 -12.48
CA PRO A 175 19.86 5.43 -12.25
C PRO A 175 19.58 6.66 -11.38
N HIS A 176 18.33 7.11 -11.27
CA HIS A 176 17.92 8.28 -10.48
C HIS A 176 17.35 7.89 -9.11
N LEU A 177 17.22 6.60 -8.82
CA LEU A 177 16.73 6.14 -7.52
C LEU A 177 17.87 6.13 -6.48
N ALA A 178 17.60 6.70 -5.31
CA ALA A 178 18.47 6.60 -4.14
C ALA A 178 18.61 5.14 -3.68
N LEU A 179 19.64 4.85 -2.89
CA LEU A 179 19.96 3.48 -2.46
C LEU A 179 18.80 2.81 -1.70
N GLN A 180 18.17 3.56 -0.79
CA GLN A 180 17.00 3.11 -0.01
C GLN A 180 15.68 3.59 -0.62
N GLY A 181 15.72 4.06 -1.87
CA GLY A 181 14.55 4.65 -2.50
C GLY A 181 13.56 3.63 -3.03
N MET A 182 12.35 4.11 -3.31
CA MET A 182 11.27 3.34 -3.91
C MET A 182 10.81 3.96 -5.24
N LEU A 183 10.57 3.10 -6.23
CA LEU A 183 10.03 3.45 -7.54
C LEU A 183 8.64 2.82 -7.70
N ILE A 184 7.65 3.62 -8.11
CA ILE A 184 6.30 3.18 -8.39
C ILE A 184 5.97 3.45 -9.86
N LEU A 185 5.65 2.38 -10.58
CA LEU A 185 5.25 2.44 -11.98
C LEU A 185 3.85 1.87 -12.15
N PHE A 186 3.02 2.51 -12.98
CA PHE A 186 1.66 2.05 -13.26
C PHE A 186 1.61 1.21 -14.53
N PHE A 187 0.80 0.14 -14.52
CA PHE A 187 0.65 -0.76 -15.67
C PHE A 187 -0.80 -1.20 -15.86
N ASN A 188 -1.12 -1.63 -17.09
CA ASN A 188 -2.49 -2.05 -17.44
C ASN A 188 -2.63 -3.56 -17.54
N LYS A 189 -1.58 -4.28 -17.97
CA LYS A 189 -1.67 -5.73 -18.23
C LYS A 189 -0.76 -6.51 -17.29
N ILE A 190 -1.34 -7.41 -16.50
CA ILE A 190 -0.60 -8.32 -15.60
C ILE A 190 0.46 -9.16 -16.35
N LYS A 191 0.26 -9.41 -17.65
CA LYS A 191 1.24 -10.11 -18.50
C LYS A 191 2.60 -9.40 -18.54
N GLU A 192 2.63 -8.07 -18.44
CA GLU A 192 3.85 -7.27 -18.42
C GLU A 192 4.73 -7.61 -17.22
N ILE A 193 4.13 -7.86 -16.05
CA ILE A 193 4.86 -8.25 -14.83
C ILE A 193 5.51 -9.62 -14.98
N LYS A 194 4.80 -10.59 -15.57
CA LYS A 194 5.33 -11.96 -15.74
C LYS A 194 6.58 -11.98 -16.62
N ALA A 195 6.61 -11.15 -17.66
CA ALA A 195 7.78 -11.02 -18.53
C ALA A 195 8.97 -10.36 -17.82
N LEU A 196 8.70 -9.51 -16.83
CA LEU A 196 9.69 -8.70 -16.12
C LEU A 196 10.46 -9.46 -15.03
N ASN A 197 9.95 -10.60 -14.56
CA ASN A 197 10.54 -11.35 -13.43
C ASN A 197 12.03 -11.70 -13.62
N SER A 198 12.42 -12.13 -14.82
CA SER A 198 13.82 -12.48 -15.11
C SER A 198 14.71 -11.24 -15.12
N TYR A 199 14.19 -10.12 -15.63
CA TYR A 199 14.89 -8.83 -15.65
C TYR A 199 15.09 -8.29 -14.23
N LEU A 200 14.05 -8.25 -13.38
CA LEU A 200 14.13 -7.74 -12.00
C LEU A 200 15.16 -8.48 -11.15
N LYS A 201 15.29 -9.81 -11.33
CA LYS A 201 16.32 -10.61 -10.68
C LYS A 201 17.72 -10.20 -11.11
N LYS A 202 17.92 -9.93 -12.41
CA LYS A 202 19.22 -9.49 -12.97
C LYS A 202 19.65 -8.13 -12.41
N VAL A 203 18.70 -7.20 -12.27
CA VAL A 203 18.97 -5.85 -11.73
C VAL A 203 18.89 -5.75 -10.20
N SER A 204 18.73 -6.88 -9.50
CA SER A 204 18.69 -6.95 -8.03
C SER A 204 17.63 -6.03 -7.41
N LEU A 205 16.43 -6.04 -8.00
CA LEU A 205 15.27 -5.31 -7.50
C LEU A 205 14.30 -6.24 -6.77
N ARG A 206 13.82 -5.80 -5.62
CA ARG A 206 12.64 -6.35 -4.96
C ARG A 206 11.41 -5.65 -5.52
N TYR A 207 10.32 -6.40 -5.66
CA TYR A 207 9.09 -5.82 -6.18
C TYR A 207 7.85 -6.38 -5.50
N GLU A 208 6.82 -5.55 -5.46
CA GLU A 208 5.45 -5.93 -5.08
C GLU A 208 4.47 -5.32 -6.08
N THR A 209 3.33 -5.96 -6.27
CA THR A 209 2.24 -5.43 -7.11
C THR A 209 1.04 -5.11 -6.25
N ILE A 210 0.46 -3.94 -6.47
CA ILE A 210 -0.74 -3.48 -5.78
C ILE A 210 -1.78 -2.98 -6.78
N ASN A 211 -3.05 -3.07 -6.41
CA ASN A 211 -4.15 -2.51 -7.19
C ASN A 211 -4.80 -1.36 -6.41
N PHE A 212 -4.92 -0.21 -7.07
CA PHE A 212 -5.60 0.99 -6.59
C PHE A 212 -6.89 1.20 -7.39
N GLY A 213 -7.84 0.28 -7.23
CA GLY A 213 -9.10 0.28 -7.98
C GLY A 213 -8.87 -0.03 -9.47
N GLN A 214 -8.93 0.98 -10.33
CA GLN A 214 -8.73 0.80 -11.78
C GLN A 214 -7.27 0.89 -12.23
N LYS A 215 -6.33 1.16 -11.31
CA LYS A 215 -4.91 1.31 -11.62
C LYS A 215 -4.11 0.20 -10.95
N ASN A 216 -3.31 -0.53 -11.73
CA ASN A 216 -2.32 -1.46 -11.17
C ASN A 216 -0.97 -0.75 -11.08
N ALA A 217 -0.24 -1.00 -10.00
CA ALA A 217 1.08 -0.45 -9.78
C ALA A 217 2.07 -1.54 -9.37
N ILE A 218 3.31 -1.40 -9.84
CA ILE A 218 4.45 -2.18 -9.36
C ILE A 218 5.32 -1.25 -8.50
N LEU A 219 5.59 -1.69 -7.28
CA LEU A 219 6.51 -1.06 -6.35
C LEU A 219 7.84 -1.75 -6.48
N LEU A 220 8.91 -0.98 -6.60
CA LEU A 220 10.26 -1.45 -6.84
C LEU A 220 11.19 -0.81 -5.82
N ALA A 221 12.06 -1.61 -5.23
CA ALA A 221 13.10 -1.14 -4.33
C ALA A 221 14.40 -1.92 -4.58
N LYS A 222 15.54 -1.26 -4.41
CA LYS A 222 16.84 -1.91 -4.52
C LYS A 222 17.01 -2.98 -3.45
N ASP A 223 17.64 -4.10 -3.81
CA ASP A 223 18.08 -5.09 -2.85
C ASP A 223 19.42 -4.68 -2.23
N LEU A 224 19.36 -4.14 -1.03
CA LEU A 224 20.53 -3.64 -0.29
C LEU A 224 21.60 -4.72 -0.06
N LYS A 225 21.19 -6.01 0.07
CA LYS A 225 22.16 -7.11 0.26
C LYS A 225 23.07 -7.29 -0.94
N THR A 226 22.55 -7.02 -2.14
CA THR A 226 23.29 -7.23 -3.39
C THR A 226 24.09 -5.99 -3.79
N GLU A 227 23.67 -4.78 -3.40
CA GLU A 227 24.46 -3.56 -3.62
C GLU A 227 25.67 -3.46 -2.68
N ILE A 228 25.55 -3.86 -1.41
CA ILE A 228 26.68 -3.87 -0.46
C ILE A 228 27.79 -4.85 -0.90
N ALA A 229 27.44 -5.93 -1.60
CA ALA A 229 28.41 -6.90 -2.10
C ALA A 229 29.15 -6.44 -3.38
N LYS A 230 28.71 -5.35 -4.02
CA LYS A 230 29.31 -4.79 -5.26
C LYS A 230 30.20 -3.57 -5.01
N ASN A 231 30.14 -2.98 -3.82
CA ASN A 231 30.97 -1.87 -3.35
C ASN A 231 32.02 -2.38 -2.35
#